data_AF-A0AAW2ZEV6-F1
#
_entry.id   AF-A0AAW2ZEV6-F1
#
_cell.length_a   1.000
_cell.length_b   1.000
_cell.length_c   1.000
_cell.angle_alpha   90.00
_cell.angle_beta   90.00
_cell.angle_gamma   90.00
#
_symmetry.space_group_name_H-M   'P 1'
#
loop_
_entity.id
_entity.type
_entity.pdbx_description
1 polymer ?
#
loop_
_entity_poly.entity_id
_entity_poly.type
_entity_poly.pdbx_seq_one_letter_code
_entity_poly.pdbx_strand_id
1 'polypeptide(L)'
;MVRTSRLMSMYALSLHQAKLTKEQDMRANKSIRTRVKLLSLLVTKRFSAILWCSLTSLHISVWLLSTGIYSAAGPQFLYTTNSCSVDMYLLLVPIIGIILYFMFQLMFIVIVFAARMRDTYGIVLELFLVITGYFIASIVVLITNVLPSYSNHTEYIFVSLWFAEFAIIWDSFVMAFIPSVLSIMPSKELTKDEDLGTFLTNEKQRNSLKEYAVRSLCPEDLLCWEEIQTFKKCTNDHERAVILEKIFDLFLKPNSPMQLNLQESTISLSHIENALGGFFQLQDSPIQLQPKEIDDSPCDSPKPIMSTTMLDDLESNVVLNMIDVYKRYKDSRRR
;
A
#
# COMPACT_ATOMS: atom_id res chain seq x y z
N MET A 1 0.81 -10.25 2.67
CA MET A 1 2.22 -9.97 2.27
C MET A 1 2.33 -9.12 0.99
N VAL A 2 1.65 -9.47 -0.11
CA VAL A 2 1.63 -8.65 -1.35
C VAL A 2 0.97 -7.26 -1.14
N ARG A 3 -0.13 -7.20 -0.36
CA ARG A 3 -0.88 -5.97 -0.08
C ARG A 3 -0.08 -4.95 0.74
N THR A 4 0.65 -5.38 1.77
CA THR A 4 1.52 -4.51 2.58
C THR A 4 2.71 -4.01 1.77
N SER A 5 3.33 -4.85 0.92
CA SER A 5 4.39 -4.39 0.01
C SER A 5 3.90 -3.37 -1.03
N ARG A 6 2.66 -3.50 -1.53
CA ARG A 6 2.05 -2.54 -2.46
C ARG A 6 1.66 -1.22 -1.77
N LEU A 7 1.02 -1.29 -0.60
CA LEU A 7 0.76 -0.11 0.23
C LEU A 7 2.05 0.67 0.51
N MET A 8 3.14 -0.05 0.77
CA MET A 8 4.43 0.56 0.96
C MET A 8 5.00 1.16 -0.34
N SER A 9 5.00 0.48 -1.49
CA SER A 9 5.53 1.10 -2.73
C SER A 9 4.75 2.35 -3.16
N MET A 10 3.41 2.31 -3.06
CA MET A 10 2.54 3.45 -3.36
C MET A 10 2.82 4.62 -2.42
N TYR A 11 3.08 4.35 -1.14
CA TYR A 11 3.41 5.37 -0.16
C TYR A 11 4.79 6.00 -0.39
N ALA A 12 5.83 5.20 -0.71
CA ALA A 12 7.16 5.70 -1.02
C ALA A 12 7.15 6.62 -2.25
N LEU A 13 6.28 6.33 -3.21
CA LEU A 13 6.20 7.10 -4.44
C LEU A 13 5.29 8.32 -4.34
N SER A 14 4.19 8.26 -3.56
CA SER A 14 3.42 9.45 -3.18
C SER A 14 4.31 10.47 -2.46
N LEU A 15 5.25 9.98 -1.65
CA LEU A 15 6.30 10.79 -1.01
C LEU A 15 7.35 11.32 -1.98
N HIS A 16 7.77 10.51 -2.95
CA HIS A 16 8.68 10.96 -4.00
C HIS A 16 8.05 12.06 -4.86
N GLN A 17 6.77 11.96 -5.17
CA GLN A 17 6.09 12.98 -5.96
C GLN A 17 5.67 14.20 -5.16
N ALA A 18 5.34 14.04 -3.88
CA ALA A 18 5.25 15.17 -2.96
C ALA A 18 6.60 15.89 -2.84
N LYS A 19 7.72 15.17 -3.01
CA LYS A 19 9.07 15.76 -3.07
C LYS A 19 9.31 16.49 -4.40
N LEU A 20 8.85 15.97 -5.53
CA LEU A 20 8.97 16.63 -6.85
C LEU A 20 8.06 17.87 -6.98
N THR A 21 6.77 17.75 -6.63
CA THR A 21 5.83 18.90 -6.65
C THR A 21 6.20 19.95 -5.61
N LYS A 22 6.78 19.56 -4.47
CA LYS A 22 7.28 20.54 -3.50
C LYS A 22 8.72 20.98 -3.73
N GLU A 23 9.51 20.52 -4.71
CA GLU A 23 10.84 21.14 -4.89
C GLU A 23 10.76 22.63 -5.30
N GLN A 24 9.61 23.05 -5.85
CA GLN A 24 9.27 24.46 -6.06
C GLN A 24 8.69 25.17 -4.80
N ASP A 25 8.10 24.45 -3.84
CA ASP A 25 7.48 24.98 -2.60
C ASP A 25 8.29 24.70 -1.30
N MET A 26 9.32 23.84 -1.34
CA MET A 26 10.04 23.26 -0.19
C MET A 26 11.04 24.21 0.44
N ARG A 27 11.24 25.41 -0.13
CA ARG A 27 12.02 26.44 0.55
C ARG A 27 11.32 26.95 1.81
N ALA A 28 10.01 26.70 2.00
CA ALA A 28 9.24 27.31 3.09
C ALA A 28 8.96 26.42 4.32
N ASN A 29 9.14 25.08 4.31
CA ASN A 29 8.70 24.29 5.49
C ASN A 29 9.54 23.03 5.82
N LYS A 30 10.53 23.21 6.72
CA LYS A 30 11.39 22.16 7.28
C LYS A 30 10.59 20.99 7.89
N SER A 31 9.43 21.26 8.50
CA SER A 31 8.58 20.24 9.15
C SER A 31 8.04 19.21 8.15
N ILE A 32 7.60 19.67 6.98
CA ILE A 32 7.08 18.81 5.91
C ILE A 32 8.19 17.90 5.38
N ARG A 33 9.39 18.44 5.16
CA ARG A 33 10.53 17.67 4.64
C ARG A 33 10.92 16.53 5.58
N THR A 34 10.94 16.79 6.89
CA THR A 34 11.25 15.75 7.89
C THR A 34 10.17 14.66 7.91
N ARG A 35 8.89 15.03 7.83
CA ARG A 35 7.79 14.06 7.74
C ARG A 35 7.92 13.19 6.51
N VAL A 36 8.14 13.80 5.34
CA VAL A 36 8.31 13.07 4.08
C VAL A 36 9.49 12.10 4.16
N LYS A 37 10.63 12.52 4.70
CA LYS A 37 11.79 11.64 4.88
C LYS A 37 11.49 10.47 5.82
N LEU A 38 10.89 10.74 6.98
CA LEU A 38 10.53 9.71 7.96
C LEU A 38 9.59 8.67 7.33
N LEU A 39 8.53 9.16 6.70
CA LEU A 39 7.54 8.35 6.02
C LEU A 39 8.17 7.54 4.89
N SER A 40 9.09 8.11 4.11
CA SER A 40 9.74 7.39 3.01
C SER A 40 10.63 6.27 3.54
N LEU A 41 11.25 6.49 4.70
CA LEU A 41 12.11 5.53 5.38
C LEU A 41 11.29 4.36 5.92
N LEU A 42 10.19 4.66 6.64
CA LEU A 42 9.25 3.67 7.20
C LEU A 42 8.72 2.69 6.16
N VAL A 43 8.71 3.14 4.91
CA VAL A 43 8.05 2.48 3.81
C VAL A 43 9.01 1.74 2.88
N THR A 44 10.31 1.92 3.06
CA THR A 44 11.29 1.14 2.30
C THR A 44 11.15 -0.36 2.58
N LYS A 45 11.34 -1.18 1.53
CA LYS A 45 11.41 -2.65 1.68
C LYS A 45 12.47 -3.07 2.70
N ARG A 46 13.60 -2.33 2.74
CA ARG A 46 14.69 -2.55 3.71
C ARG A 46 14.24 -2.29 5.14
N PHE A 47 13.59 -1.16 5.41
CA PHE A 47 13.06 -0.87 6.75
C PHE A 47 12.01 -1.90 7.16
N SER A 48 11.08 -2.25 6.27
CA SER A 48 10.08 -3.28 6.53
C SER A 48 10.75 -4.62 6.88
N ALA A 49 11.75 -5.05 6.11
CA ALA A 49 12.49 -6.28 6.39
C ALA A 49 13.20 -6.23 7.75
N ILE A 50 13.89 -5.12 8.06
CA ILE A 50 14.55 -4.91 9.36
C ILE A 50 13.53 -4.97 10.49
N LEU A 51 12.38 -4.30 10.33
CA LEU A 51 11.32 -4.29 11.32
C LEU A 51 10.78 -5.71 11.56
N TRP A 52 10.47 -6.46 10.51
CA TRP A 52 10.01 -7.84 10.61
C TRP A 52 11.04 -8.77 11.24
N CYS A 53 12.31 -8.67 10.83
CA CYS A 53 13.39 -9.42 11.46
C CYS A 53 13.51 -9.07 12.94
N SER A 54 13.44 -7.79 13.30
CA SER A 54 13.54 -7.36 14.70
C SER A 54 12.37 -7.87 15.56
N LEU A 55 11.14 -7.78 15.06
CA LEU A 55 9.95 -8.32 15.73
C LEU A 55 9.99 -9.84 15.87
N THR A 56 10.44 -10.54 14.83
CA THR A 56 10.53 -12.00 14.84
C THR A 56 11.62 -12.45 15.81
N SER A 57 12.79 -11.82 15.78
CA SER A 57 13.86 -12.07 16.74
C SER A 57 13.42 -11.77 18.17
N LEU A 58 12.67 -10.69 18.40
CA LEU A 58 12.09 -10.38 19.71
C LEU A 58 11.11 -11.46 20.16
N HIS A 59 10.18 -11.87 19.28
CA HIS A 59 9.23 -12.96 19.56
C HIS A 59 9.94 -14.24 19.97
N ILE A 60 10.90 -14.68 19.14
CA ILE A 60 11.70 -15.88 19.40
C ILE A 60 12.48 -15.74 20.70
N SER A 61 13.06 -14.56 20.97
CA SER A 61 13.82 -14.32 22.21
C SER A 61 12.94 -14.40 23.46
N VAL A 62 11.72 -13.85 23.41
CA VAL A 62 10.74 -13.98 24.51
C VAL A 62 10.44 -15.46 24.74
N TRP A 63 10.11 -16.22 23.69
CA TRP A 63 9.83 -17.65 23.82
C TRP A 63 11.02 -18.49 24.28
N LEU A 64 12.22 -18.22 23.78
CA LEU A 64 13.44 -18.92 24.20
C LEU A 64 13.80 -18.60 25.65
N LEU A 65 13.71 -17.34 26.07
CA LEU A 65 13.94 -16.93 27.45
C LEU A 65 12.95 -17.63 28.37
N SER A 66 11.68 -17.65 27.97
CA SER A 66 10.63 -18.34 28.69
C SER A 66 10.85 -19.85 28.79
N THR A 67 11.24 -20.49 27.69
CA THR A 67 11.57 -21.92 27.65
C THR A 67 12.82 -22.22 28.49
N GLY A 68 13.80 -21.31 28.51
CA GLY A 68 15.01 -21.42 29.31
C GLY A 68 14.77 -21.26 30.81
N ILE A 69 13.97 -20.25 31.20
CA ILE A 69 13.49 -20.08 32.59
C ILE A 69 12.74 -21.33 33.02
N TYR A 70 11.86 -21.83 32.16
CA TYR A 70 11.14 -23.08 32.37
C TYR A 70 12.12 -24.25 32.60
N SER A 71 13.07 -24.47 31.69
CA SER A 71 14.00 -25.61 31.77
C SER A 71 14.87 -25.56 33.04
N ALA A 72 15.21 -24.35 33.51
CA ALA A 72 16.00 -24.14 34.72
C ALA A 72 15.19 -24.36 36.02
N ALA A 73 13.87 -24.11 36.00
CA ALA A 73 13.00 -24.29 37.16
C ALA A 73 12.63 -25.76 37.44
N GLY A 74 12.88 -26.66 36.47
CA GLY A 74 12.67 -28.10 36.58
C GLY A 74 11.25 -28.57 36.20
N PRO A 75 11.03 -29.88 36.03
CA PRO A 75 9.79 -30.44 35.49
C PRO A 75 8.56 -30.26 36.39
N GLN A 76 8.75 -30.02 37.69
CA GLN A 76 7.65 -29.73 38.62
C GLN A 76 7.03 -28.35 38.42
N PHE A 77 7.61 -27.53 37.53
CA PHE A 77 7.19 -26.18 37.18
C PHE A 77 6.31 -26.12 35.91
N LEU A 78 6.14 -27.23 35.18
CA LEU A 78 5.30 -27.26 33.97
C LEU A 78 3.87 -27.67 34.22
N TYR A 79 3.74 -28.70 35.05
CA TYR A 79 2.52 -29.44 35.21
C TYR A 79 2.20 -29.36 36.68
N THR A 80 1.02 -28.83 36.98
CA THR A 80 0.44 -29.08 38.27
C THR A 80 0.33 -30.60 38.42
N THR A 81 0.59 -31.11 39.61
CA THR A 81 0.56 -32.55 39.88
C THR A 81 -0.80 -33.20 39.60
N ASN A 82 -1.84 -32.42 39.30
CA ASN A 82 -3.23 -32.85 39.23
C ASN A 82 -4.00 -32.46 37.94
N SER A 83 -3.42 -31.80 36.94
CA SER A 83 -4.17 -31.49 35.70
C SER A 83 -3.28 -31.05 34.52
N CYS A 84 -3.82 -31.08 33.30
CA CYS A 84 -3.26 -30.42 32.10
C CYS A 84 -3.30 -28.87 32.20
N SER A 85 -3.41 -28.31 33.41
CA SER A 85 -3.42 -26.87 33.60
C SER A 85 -2.01 -26.29 33.43
N VAL A 86 -1.91 -25.22 32.68
CA VAL A 86 -0.70 -24.41 32.53
C VAL A 86 -0.37 -23.75 33.87
N ASP A 87 0.85 -23.91 34.37
CA ASP A 87 1.30 -23.20 35.57
C ASP A 87 1.22 -21.66 35.35
N MET A 88 0.90 -20.91 36.40
CA MET A 88 0.78 -19.45 36.39
C MET A 88 2.04 -18.77 35.85
N TYR A 89 3.21 -19.37 36.05
CA TYR A 89 4.47 -18.88 35.49
C TYR A 89 4.57 -19.07 33.97
N LEU A 90 4.06 -20.19 33.45
CA LEU A 90 3.98 -20.41 32.00
C LEU A 90 2.93 -19.50 31.36
N LEU A 91 1.89 -19.08 32.11
CA LEU A 91 0.92 -18.07 31.69
C LEU A 91 1.50 -16.64 31.66
N LEU A 92 2.46 -16.32 32.53
CA LEU A 92 3.10 -14.99 32.58
C LEU A 92 3.79 -14.62 31.25
N VAL A 93 4.35 -15.63 30.57
CA VAL A 93 5.07 -15.50 29.31
C VAL A 93 4.20 -14.96 28.17
N PRO A 94 3.09 -15.61 27.79
CA PRO A 94 2.21 -15.08 26.75
C PRO A 94 1.59 -13.75 27.17
N ILE A 95 1.34 -13.50 28.47
CA ILE A 95 0.87 -12.18 28.93
C ILE A 95 1.90 -11.08 28.61
N ILE A 96 3.18 -11.29 28.93
CA ILE A 96 4.24 -10.33 28.59
C ILE A 96 4.31 -10.13 27.08
N GLY A 97 4.23 -11.22 26.31
CA GLY A 97 4.17 -11.17 24.85
C GLY A 97 3.01 -10.29 24.35
N ILE A 98 1.80 -10.53 24.85
CA ILE A 98 0.60 -9.77 24.51
C ILE A 98 0.78 -8.28 24.82
N ILE A 99 1.32 -7.93 26.00
CA ILE A 99 1.57 -6.53 26.38
C ILE A 99 2.54 -5.88 25.40
N LEU A 100 3.65 -6.56 25.05
CA LEU A 100 4.62 -6.04 24.09
C LEU A 100 4.01 -5.85 22.70
N TYR A 101 3.20 -6.80 22.22
CA TYR A 101 2.49 -6.67 20.94
C TYR A 101 1.50 -5.51 20.96
N PHE A 102 0.75 -5.36 22.05
CA PHE A 102 -0.20 -4.27 22.21
C PHE A 102 0.49 -2.90 22.21
N MET A 103 1.63 -2.77 22.92
CA MET A 103 2.44 -1.54 22.89
C MET A 103 2.92 -1.21 21.48
N PHE A 104 3.33 -2.22 20.72
CA PHE A 104 3.77 -2.04 19.34
C PHE A 104 2.62 -1.62 18.42
N GLN A 105 1.45 -2.24 18.55
CA GLN A 105 0.24 -1.85 17.82
C GLN A 105 -0.20 -0.42 18.16
N LEU A 106 -0.15 -0.03 19.44
CA LEU A 106 -0.43 1.33 19.88
C LEU A 106 0.55 2.34 19.27
N MET A 107 1.84 2.03 19.24
CA MET A 107 2.85 2.85 18.57
C MET A 107 2.51 3.03 17.08
N PHE A 108 2.08 1.97 16.40
CA PHE A 108 1.64 2.04 15.00
C PHE A 108 0.42 2.95 14.81
N ILE A 109 -0.60 2.82 15.66
CA ILE A 109 -1.76 3.71 15.66
C ILE A 109 -1.31 5.17 15.82
N VAL A 110 -0.44 5.46 16.80
CA VAL A 110 0.09 6.81 17.03
C VAL A 110 0.83 7.33 15.80
N ILE A 111 1.63 6.51 15.12
CA ILE A 111 2.33 6.89 13.88
C ILE A 111 1.31 7.22 12.77
N VAL A 112 0.28 6.40 12.59
CA VAL A 112 -0.77 6.62 11.58
C VAL A 112 -1.52 7.94 11.83
N PHE A 113 -1.91 8.21 13.08
CA PHE A 113 -2.55 9.46 13.46
C PHE A 113 -1.61 10.66 13.34
N ALA A 114 -0.35 10.53 13.77
CA ALA A 114 0.67 11.58 13.65
C ALA A 114 1.00 11.92 12.19
N ALA A 115 0.97 10.93 11.31
CA ALA A 115 1.11 11.09 9.86
C ALA A 115 -0.10 11.80 9.22
N ARG A 116 -1.21 11.98 9.95
CA ARG A 116 -2.48 12.53 9.45
C ARG A 116 -2.98 11.81 8.20
N MET A 117 -2.80 10.49 8.16
CA MET A 117 -3.38 9.69 7.09
C MET A 117 -4.90 9.77 7.24
N ARG A 118 -5.58 10.16 6.16
CA ARG A 118 -7.04 10.12 6.15
C ARG A 118 -7.44 8.66 6.01
N ASP A 119 -8.31 8.20 6.89
CA ASP A 119 -8.84 6.84 6.84
C ASP A 119 -9.90 6.70 5.73
N THR A 120 -9.47 6.84 4.48
CA THR A 120 -10.37 6.81 3.32
C THR A 120 -10.93 5.40 3.04
N TYR A 121 -10.16 4.37 3.41
CA TYR A 121 -10.45 2.97 3.14
C TYR A 121 -10.85 2.17 4.38
N GLY A 122 -11.06 2.83 5.53
CA GLY A 122 -11.42 2.13 6.77
C GLY A 122 -10.28 1.28 7.35
N ILE A 123 -9.03 1.54 6.97
CA ILE A 123 -7.84 0.85 7.48
C ILE A 123 -7.68 1.09 8.99
N VAL A 124 -8.00 2.29 9.47
CA VAL A 124 -7.94 2.58 10.92
C VAL A 124 -9.04 1.82 11.65
N LEU A 125 -10.24 1.75 11.06
CA LEU A 125 -11.34 0.93 11.60
C LEU A 125 -10.97 -0.57 11.63
N GLU A 126 -10.42 -1.11 10.55
CA GLU A 126 -9.91 -2.50 10.47
C GLU A 126 -8.91 -2.77 11.59
N LEU A 127 -7.86 -1.94 11.67
CA LEU A 127 -6.82 -2.08 12.67
C LEU A 127 -7.40 -1.99 14.09
N PHE A 128 -8.31 -1.06 14.34
CA PHE A 128 -8.96 -0.90 15.63
C PHE A 128 -9.77 -2.14 16.03
N LEU A 129 -10.54 -2.73 15.10
CA LEU A 129 -11.33 -3.94 15.35
C LEU A 129 -10.47 -5.18 15.56
N VAL A 130 -9.36 -5.31 14.83
CA VAL A 130 -8.37 -6.39 15.02
C VAL A 130 -7.77 -6.28 16.43
N ILE A 131 -7.28 -5.10 16.80
CA ILE A 131 -6.67 -4.86 18.13
C ILE A 131 -7.67 -5.13 19.24
N THR A 132 -8.91 -4.67 19.08
CA THR A 132 -9.99 -4.91 20.05
C THR A 132 -10.27 -6.41 20.21
N GLY A 133 -10.31 -7.17 19.11
CA GLY A 133 -10.51 -8.62 19.14
C GLY A 133 -9.40 -9.36 19.89
N TYR A 134 -8.14 -9.07 19.57
CA TYR A 134 -6.99 -9.66 20.28
C TYR A 134 -6.94 -9.25 21.76
N PHE A 135 -7.30 -8.01 22.08
CA PHE A 135 -7.36 -7.52 23.46
C PHE A 135 -8.42 -8.26 24.28
N ILE A 136 -9.63 -8.41 23.74
CA ILE A 136 -10.71 -9.17 24.39
C ILE A 136 -10.30 -10.62 24.59
N ALA A 137 -9.79 -11.28 23.55
CA ALA A 137 -9.34 -12.67 23.65
C ALA A 137 -8.25 -12.84 24.71
N SER A 138 -7.29 -11.93 24.76
CA SER A 138 -6.21 -11.94 25.77
C SER A 138 -6.75 -11.83 27.19
N ILE A 139 -7.73 -10.95 27.43
CA ILE A 139 -8.39 -10.82 28.74
C ILE A 139 -9.12 -12.11 29.10
N VAL A 140 -9.85 -12.72 28.16
CA VAL A 140 -10.58 -13.97 28.41
C VAL A 140 -9.61 -15.11 28.73
N VAL A 141 -8.52 -15.26 27.98
CA VAL A 141 -7.45 -16.23 28.27
C VAL A 141 -6.89 -16.01 29.68
N LEU A 142 -6.60 -14.76 30.05
CA LEU A 142 -6.10 -14.44 31.39
C LEU A 142 -7.09 -14.84 32.49
N ILE A 143 -8.36 -14.42 32.36
CA ILE A 143 -9.40 -14.70 33.36
C ILE A 143 -9.63 -16.21 33.51
N THR A 144 -9.72 -16.93 32.39
CA THR A 144 -9.99 -18.38 32.39
C THR A 144 -8.85 -19.18 33.03
N ASN A 145 -7.60 -18.78 32.82
CA ASN A 145 -6.45 -19.44 33.46
C ASN A 145 -6.30 -19.09 34.95
N VAL A 146 -6.76 -17.91 35.39
CA VAL A 146 -6.72 -17.50 36.81
C VAL A 146 -7.87 -18.12 37.61
N LEU A 147 -9.01 -18.43 36.98
CA LEU A 147 -10.18 -19.01 37.64
C LEU A 147 -9.97 -20.52 37.93
N PRO A 148 -9.83 -20.94 39.20
CA PRO A 148 -9.56 -22.34 39.53
C PRO A 148 -10.69 -23.27 39.10
N SER A 149 -11.94 -22.81 39.17
CA SER A 149 -13.12 -23.58 38.73
C SER A 149 -13.03 -23.93 37.24
N TYR A 150 -12.60 -22.98 36.40
CA TYR A 150 -12.45 -23.21 34.97
C TYR A 150 -11.28 -24.14 34.66
N SER A 151 -10.11 -23.87 35.26
CA SER A 151 -8.91 -24.69 35.11
C SER A 151 -9.15 -26.16 35.51
N ASN A 152 -9.88 -26.39 36.61
CA ASN A 152 -10.11 -27.73 37.14
C ASN A 152 -11.25 -28.49 36.43
N HIS A 153 -12.22 -27.82 35.81
CA HIS A 153 -13.45 -28.48 35.33
C HIS A 153 -13.73 -28.29 33.84
N THR A 154 -13.14 -27.28 33.21
CA THR A 154 -13.50 -26.89 31.84
C THR A 154 -12.32 -26.98 30.88
N GLU A 155 -11.09 -26.73 31.35
CA GLU A 155 -9.89 -26.67 30.49
C GLU A 155 -9.66 -27.94 29.65
N TYR A 156 -10.00 -29.12 30.17
CA TYR A 156 -9.86 -30.39 29.44
C TYR A 156 -10.88 -30.58 28.31
N ILE A 157 -12.03 -29.88 28.38
CA ILE A 157 -13.05 -29.88 27.32
C ILE A 157 -12.76 -28.74 26.34
N PHE A 158 -12.49 -27.56 26.89
CA PHE A 158 -12.33 -26.32 26.14
C PHE A 158 -11.09 -25.59 26.64
N VAL A 159 -9.97 -25.83 25.96
CA VAL A 159 -8.68 -25.21 26.28
C VAL A 159 -8.80 -23.69 26.17
N SER A 160 -8.42 -22.95 27.20
CA SER A 160 -8.43 -21.49 27.20
C SER A 160 -7.75 -20.87 25.97
N LEU A 161 -6.74 -21.53 25.40
CA LEU A 161 -6.05 -21.09 24.19
C LEU A 161 -6.93 -21.02 22.94
N TRP A 162 -8.08 -21.70 22.89
CA TRP A 162 -9.05 -21.56 21.78
C TRP A 162 -9.57 -20.12 21.64
N PHE A 163 -9.60 -19.33 22.73
CA PHE A 163 -9.95 -17.92 22.64
C PHE A 163 -8.93 -17.11 21.82
N ALA A 164 -7.64 -17.45 21.91
CA ALA A 164 -6.61 -16.84 21.09
C ALA A 164 -6.76 -17.25 19.61
N GLU A 165 -7.12 -18.51 19.34
CA GLU A 165 -7.40 -18.98 17.99
C GLU A 165 -8.62 -18.26 17.38
N PHE A 166 -9.68 -18.04 18.16
CA PHE A 166 -10.81 -17.22 17.72
C PHE A 166 -10.40 -15.79 17.38
N ALA A 167 -9.40 -15.20 18.06
CA ALA A 167 -8.88 -13.89 17.70
C ALA A 167 -8.18 -13.90 16.33
N ILE A 168 -7.49 -14.99 15.97
CA ILE A 168 -6.85 -15.15 14.65
C ILE A 168 -7.92 -15.30 13.55
N ILE A 169 -8.97 -16.08 13.82
CA ILE A 169 -10.12 -16.21 12.92
C ILE A 169 -10.81 -14.86 12.74
N TRP A 170 -11.02 -14.12 13.85
CA TRP A 170 -11.58 -12.78 13.85
C TRP A 170 -10.73 -11.79 13.03
N ASP A 171 -9.42 -11.79 13.21
CA ASP A 171 -8.48 -10.98 12.42
C ASP A 171 -8.62 -11.26 10.93
N SER A 172 -8.56 -12.54 10.55
CA SER A 172 -8.73 -12.99 9.17
C SER A 172 -10.09 -12.57 8.60
N PHE A 173 -11.15 -12.68 9.40
CA PHE A 173 -12.49 -12.23 9.04
C PHE A 173 -12.53 -10.71 8.81
N VAL A 174 -12.07 -9.90 9.77
CA VAL A 174 -12.07 -8.43 9.67
C VAL A 174 -11.28 -7.96 8.44
N MET A 175 -10.08 -8.52 8.24
CA MET A 175 -9.17 -8.17 7.14
C MET A 175 -9.69 -8.57 5.76
N ALA A 176 -10.61 -9.54 5.67
CA ALA A 176 -11.25 -9.92 4.42
C ALA A 176 -12.61 -9.24 4.22
N PHE A 177 -13.41 -9.18 5.28
CA PHE A 177 -14.80 -8.75 5.25
C PHE A 177 -14.93 -7.24 5.04
N ILE A 178 -14.18 -6.42 5.79
CA ILE A 178 -14.31 -4.96 5.70
C ILE A 178 -13.96 -4.45 4.29
N PRO A 179 -12.80 -4.81 3.70
CA PRO A 179 -12.51 -4.40 2.33
C PRO A 179 -13.57 -4.87 1.32
N SER A 180 -14.10 -6.09 1.50
CA SER A 180 -15.11 -6.65 0.60
C SER A 180 -16.42 -5.87 0.69
N VAL A 181 -16.92 -5.60 1.89
CA VAL A 181 -18.12 -4.79 2.10
C VAL A 181 -17.90 -3.38 1.54
N LEU A 182 -16.78 -2.74 1.85
CA LEU A 182 -16.47 -1.40 1.34
C LEU A 182 -16.31 -1.35 -0.19
N SER A 183 -15.91 -2.45 -0.83
CA SER A 183 -15.84 -2.56 -2.29
C SER A 183 -17.19 -2.75 -2.97
N ILE A 184 -18.14 -3.40 -2.29
CA ILE A 184 -19.49 -3.70 -2.81
C ILE A 184 -20.46 -2.57 -2.49
N MET A 185 -20.26 -1.86 -1.38
CA MET A 185 -21.12 -0.74 -0.99
C MET A 185 -21.23 0.22 -2.18
N PRO A 186 -22.43 0.34 -2.79
CA PRO A 186 -22.57 1.10 -4.01
C PRO A 186 -22.19 2.53 -3.68
N SER A 187 -21.09 3.01 -4.29
CA SER A 187 -20.93 4.45 -4.40
C SER A 187 -22.18 4.91 -5.16
N LYS A 188 -23.03 5.71 -4.49
CA LYS A 188 -24.28 6.25 -5.07
C LYS A 188 -24.05 6.51 -6.54
N GLU A 189 -24.85 5.88 -7.40
CA GLU A 189 -24.58 5.58 -8.81
C GLU A 189 -23.53 6.49 -9.47
N LEU A 190 -22.53 5.87 -10.10
CA LEU A 190 -21.62 6.52 -11.05
C LEU A 190 -22.39 6.96 -12.30
N THR A 191 -23.30 7.92 -12.18
CA THR A 191 -23.55 8.80 -13.32
C THR A 191 -22.19 9.39 -13.66
N LYS A 192 -21.74 9.21 -14.92
CA LYS A 192 -20.54 9.87 -15.45
C LYS A 192 -20.61 11.32 -14.98
N ASP A 193 -19.81 11.67 -13.99
CA ASP A 193 -19.78 13.02 -13.46
C ASP A 193 -19.06 13.80 -14.57
N GLU A 194 -19.81 14.40 -15.50
CA GLU A 194 -19.25 15.35 -16.49
C GLU A 194 -18.43 16.44 -15.77
N ASP A 195 -18.79 16.69 -14.51
CA ASP A 195 -18.02 17.39 -13.50
C ASP A 195 -16.55 16.98 -13.39
N LEU A 196 -16.17 15.69 -13.45
CA LEU A 196 -14.79 15.30 -13.22
C LEU A 196 -13.88 15.80 -14.35
N GLY A 197 -14.31 15.66 -15.61
CA GLY A 197 -13.53 16.15 -16.75
C GLY A 197 -13.28 17.66 -16.64
N THR A 198 -14.34 18.44 -16.39
CA THR A 198 -14.21 19.89 -16.19
C THR A 198 -13.37 20.24 -14.96
N PHE A 199 -13.51 19.49 -13.87
CA PHE A 199 -12.72 19.66 -12.65
C PHE A 199 -11.22 19.43 -12.87
N LEU A 200 -10.84 18.42 -13.66
CA LEU A 200 -9.44 18.10 -13.97
C LEU A 200 -8.78 19.18 -14.85
N THR A 201 -9.55 19.88 -15.69
CA THR A 201 -9.00 21.00 -16.48
C THR A 201 -8.58 22.19 -15.61
N ASN A 202 -9.24 22.39 -14.47
CA ASN A 202 -8.90 23.47 -13.54
C ASN A 202 -7.72 23.07 -12.66
N GLU A 203 -6.56 23.71 -12.86
CA GLU A 203 -5.32 23.38 -12.16
C GLU A 203 -5.43 23.44 -10.62
N LYS A 204 -6.11 24.45 -10.08
CA LYS A 204 -6.26 24.60 -8.63
C LYS A 204 -7.10 23.46 -8.03
N GLN A 205 -8.16 23.08 -8.72
CA GLN A 205 -9.04 21.98 -8.33
C GLN A 205 -8.32 20.64 -8.46
N ARG A 206 -7.67 20.40 -9.60
CA ARG A 206 -6.83 19.23 -9.85
C ARG A 206 -5.75 19.06 -8.79
N ASN A 207 -4.99 20.11 -8.47
CA ASN A 207 -3.95 20.05 -7.44
C ASN A 207 -4.53 19.73 -6.06
N SER A 208 -5.73 20.21 -5.75
CA SER A 208 -6.41 19.85 -4.50
C SER A 208 -6.86 18.39 -4.48
N LEU A 209 -7.33 17.84 -5.60
CA LEU A 209 -7.65 16.41 -5.72
C LEU A 209 -6.39 15.55 -5.67
N LYS A 210 -5.29 16.01 -6.27
CA LYS A 210 -3.97 15.36 -6.18
C LYS A 210 -3.48 15.27 -4.75
N GLU A 211 -3.56 16.34 -4.00
CA GLU A 211 -3.19 16.32 -2.58
C GLU A 211 -4.07 15.35 -1.79
N TYR A 212 -5.37 15.26 -2.12
CA TYR A 212 -6.27 14.28 -1.53
C TYR A 212 -5.87 12.84 -1.89
N ALA A 213 -5.68 12.54 -3.18
CA ALA A 213 -5.33 11.21 -3.67
C ALA A 213 -3.99 10.73 -3.09
N VAL A 214 -3.00 11.63 -2.96
CA VAL A 214 -1.72 11.36 -2.27
C VAL A 214 -1.93 10.98 -0.80
N ARG A 215 -2.81 11.69 -0.08
CA ARG A 215 -3.14 11.38 1.32
C ARG A 215 -3.96 10.09 1.46
N SER A 216 -4.68 9.71 0.41
CA SER A 216 -5.45 8.48 0.31
C SER A 216 -4.66 7.31 -0.26
N LEU A 217 -3.40 7.50 -0.66
CA LEU A 217 -2.51 6.44 -1.18
C LEU A 217 -2.97 5.82 -2.50
N CYS A 218 -3.69 6.60 -3.30
CA CYS A 218 -4.16 6.23 -4.63
C CYS A 218 -3.92 7.35 -5.67
N PRO A 219 -2.73 7.98 -5.75
CA PRO A 219 -2.52 9.09 -6.68
C PRO A 219 -2.25 8.61 -8.13
N GLU A 220 -1.95 7.33 -8.33
CA GLU A 220 -1.44 6.73 -9.57
C GLU A 220 -2.27 7.12 -10.81
N ASP A 221 -3.59 6.99 -10.73
CA ASP A 221 -4.49 7.32 -11.84
C ASP A 221 -4.35 8.81 -12.24
N LEU A 222 -4.43 9.72 -11.26
CA LEU A 222 -4.36 11.16 -11.55
C LEU A 222 -3.01 11.57 -12.13
N LEU A 223 -1.92 10.95 -11.67
CA LEU A 223 -0.58 11.25 -12.16
C LEU A 223 -0.37 10.71 -13.56
N CYS A 224 -0.85 9.50 -13.84
CA CYS A 224 -0.83 8.96 -15.20
C CYS A 224 -1.62 9.87 -16.15
N TRP A 225 -2.80 10.34 -15.72
CA TRP A 225 -3.59 11.31 -16.47
C TRP A 225 -2.78 12.58 -16.80
N GLU A 226 -2.06 13.16 -15.83
CA GLU A 226 -1.22 14.35 -16.05
C GLU A 226 -0.08 14.10 -17.06
N GLU A 227 0.56 12.94 -17.01
CA GLU A 227 1.60 12.56 -17.98
C GLU A 227 1.00 12.36 -19.38
N ILE A 228 -0.20 11.77 -19.50
CA ILE A 228 -0.93 11.64 -20.78
C ILE A 228 -1.25 13.02 -21.35
N GLN A 229 -1.72 13.97 -20.52
CA GLN A 229 -1.95 15.35 -20.97
C GLN A 229 -0.66 16.02 -21.43
N THR A 230 0.46 15.75 -20.78
CA THR A 230 1.78 16.27 -21.16
C THR A 230 2.21 15.69 -22.51
N PHE A 231 2.05 14.38 -22.71
CA PHE A 231 2.29 13.72 -23.98
C PHE A 231 1.47 14.33 -25.12
N LYS A 232 0.17 14.55 -24.90
CA LYS A 232 -0.75 15.11 -25.92
C LYS A 232 -0.41 16.55 -26.32
N LYS A 233 0.18 17.32 -25.41
CA LYS A 233 0.60 18.71 -25.66
C LYS A 233 1.97 18.82 -26.30
N CYS A 234 2.81 17.79 -26.18
CA CYS A 234 4.15 17.78 -26.73
C CYS A 234 4.08 17.58 -28.25
N THR A 235 4.77 18.44 -29.00
CA THR A 235 4.86 18.38 -30.47
C THR A 235 6.13 17.69 -30.95
N ASN A 236 7.16 17.61 -30.10
CA ASN A 236 8.45 17.02 -30.45
C ASN A 236 8.41 15.49 -30.26
N ASP A 237 8.68 14.74 -31.33
CA ASP A 237 8.59 13.27 -31.32
C ASP A 237 9.56 12.61 -30.33
N HIS A 238 10.76 13.16 -30.17
CA HIS A 238 11.73 12.63 -29.20
C HIS A 238 11.24 12.83 -27.76
N GLU A 239 10.77 14.02 -27.42
CA GLU A 239 10.21 14.30 -26.10
C GLU A 239 8.95 13.47 -25.82
N ARG A 240 8.08 13.28 -26.83
CA ARG A 240 6.93 12.38 -26.74
C ARG A 240 7.35 10.94 -26.44
N ALA A 241 8.38 10.43 -27.09
CA ALA A 241 8.90 9.09 -26.83
C ALA A 241 9.41 8.94 -25.40
N VAL A 242 10.13 9.94 -24.88
CA VAL A 242 10.61 9.97 -23.48
C VAL A 242 9.44 9.98 -22.49
N ILE A 243 8.39 10.78 -22.75
CA ILE A 243 7.19 10.80 -21.90
C ILE A 243 6.47 9.45 -21.96
N LEU A 244 6.36 8.83 -23.13
CA LEU A 244 5.72 7.53 -23.30
C LEU A 244 6.48 6.41 -22.57
N GLU A 245 7.81 6.38 -22.67
CA GLU A 245 8.65 5.46 -21.90
C GLU A 245 8.42 5.65 -20.40
N LYS A 246 8.40 6.90 -19.94
CA LYS A 246 8.10 7.22 -18.55
C LYS A 246 6.71 6.73 -18.13
N ILE A 247 5.68 6.91 -18.96
CA ILE A 247 4.33 6.41 -18.69
C ILE A 247 4.38 4.88 -18.56
N PHE A 248 5.05 4.22 -19.49
CA PHE A 248 5.16 2.77 -19.52
C PHE A 248 5.87 2.24 -18.26
N ASP A 249 7.06 2.73 -17.95
CA ASP A 249 7.87 2.24 -16.83
C ASP A 249 7.26 2.55 -15.46
N LEU A 250 6.60 3.70 -15.30
CA LEU A 250 6.01 4.09 -14.02
C LEU A 250 4.63 3.48 -13.75
N PHE A 251 3.80 3.32 -14.79
CA PHE A 251 2.37 3.02 -14.61
C PHE A 251 1.93 1.69 -15.24
N LEU A 252 2.52 1.27 -16.36
CA LEU A 252 1.99 0.15 -17.16
C LEU A 252 2.79 -1.14 -16.96
N LYS A 253 4.10 -1.02 -16.77
CA LYS A 253 5.00 -2.17 -16.59
C LYS A 253 4.58 -3.01 -15.38
N PRO A 254 4.57 -4.34 -15.47
CA PRO A 254 4.29 -5.20 -14.32
C PRO A 254 5.26 -4.93 -13.18
N ASN A 255 4.74 -4.80 -11.96
CA ASN A 255 5.50 -4.42 -10.76
C ASN A 255 6.10 -3.00 -10.80
N SER A 256 5.62 -2.15 -11.71
CA SER A 256 5.94 -0.72 -11.67
C SER A 256 5.50 -0.10 -10.35
N PRO A 257 6.18 0.98 -9.91
CA PRO A 257 5.90 1.56 -8.61
C PRO A 257 4.52 2.22 -8.51
N MET A 258 3.90 2.64 -9.62
CA MET A 258 2.51 3.13 -9.73
C MET A 258 1.68 2.27 -10.67
N GLN A 259 1.86 0.96 -10.61
CA GLN A 259 1.12 0.05 -11.47
C GLN A 259 -0.38 0.33 -11.39
N LEU A 260 -0.97 0.74 -12.50
CA LEU A 260 -2.40 1.05 -12.58
C LEU A 260 -3.22 -0.22 -12.43
N ASN A 261 -4.40 -0.08 -11.82
CA ASN A 261 -5.37 -1.15 -11.72
C ASN A 261 -6.20 -1.24 -13.01
N LEU A 262 -5.59 -1.74 -14.08
CA LEU A 262 -6.22 -1.93 -15.38
C LEU A 262 -6.63 -3.40 -15.54
N GLN A 263 -7.74 -3.64 -16.24
CA GLN A 263 -8.10 -5.01 -16.65
C GLN A 263 -7.12 -5.48 -17.74
N GLU A 264 -6.70 -6.73 -17.70
CA GLU A 264 -5.71 -7.29 -18.65
C GLU A 264 -6.15 -7.14 -20.13
N SER A 265 -7.46 -7.13 -20.38
CA SER A 265 -8.02 -6.96 -21.72
C SER A 265 -7.97 -5.53 -22.27
N THR A 266 -7.76 -4.54 -21.40
CA THR A 266 -7.94 -3.13 -21.77
C THR A 266 -6.80 -2.61 -22.65
N ILE A 267 -5.56 -3.02 -22.37
CA ILE A 267 -4.36 -2.48 -23.01
C ILE A 267 -3.42 -3.62 -23.37
N SER A 268 -3.13 -3.77 -24.66
CA SER A 268 -2.10 -4.68 -25.14
C SER A 268 -0.72 -4.09 -24.82
N LEU A 269 -0.15 -4.46 -23.66
CA LEU A 269 1.18 -4.02 -23.24
C LEU A 269 2.25 -4.36 -24.28
N SER A 270 2.11 -5.49 -24.97
CA SER A 270 3.01 -5.91 -26.05
C SER A 270 3.06 -4.91 -27.20
N HIS A 271 1.96 -4.23 -27.52
CA HIS A 271 1.98 -3.18 -28.55
C HIS A 271 2.77 -1.95 -28.12
N ILE A 272 2.73 -1.58 -26.82
CA ILE A 272 3.53 -0.49 -26.28
C ILE A 272 5.00 -0.85 -26.26
N GLU A 273 5.33 -2.05 -25.78
CA GLU A 273 6.71 -2.55 -25.76
C GLU A 273 7.30 -2.62 -27.17
N ASN A 274 6.54 -3.09 -28.16
CA ASN A 274 6.99 -3.12 -29.55
C ASN A 274 7.18 -1.71 -30.13
N ALA A 275 6.29 -0.77 -29.81
CA ALA A 275 6.41 0.62 -30.26
C ALA A 275 7.63 1.32 -29.63
N LEU A 276 7.89 1.10 -28.34
CA LEU A 276 9.05 1.63 -27.62
C LEU A 276 10.36 0.95 -28.08
N GLY A 277 10.35 -0.37 -28.27
CA GLY A 277 11.52 -1.14 -28.69
C GLY A 277 12.08 -0.71 -30.05
N GLY A 278 11.20 -0.33 -30.99
CA GLY A 278 11.62 0.25 -32.27
C GLY A 278 12.29 1.62 -32.13
N PHE A 279 11.91 2.41 -31.12
CA PHE A 279 12.45 3.75 -30.92
C PHE A 279 13.86 3.72 -30.29
N PHE A 280 14.08 2.87 -29.29
CA PHE A 280 15.39 2.78 -28.61
C PHE A 280 16.46 2.11 -29.48
N GLN A 281 16.10 1.17 -30.34
CA GLN A 281 17.04 0.57 -31.29
C GLN A 281 17.62 1.59 -32.28
N LEU A 282 16.89 2.67 -32.59
CA LEU A 282 17.38 3.76 -33.44
C LEU A 282 18.38 4.67 -32.70
N GLN A 283 18.35 4.69 -31.36
CA GLN A 283 19.17 5.60 -30.55
C GLN A 283 20.51 4.97 -30.14
N ASP A 284 20.57 3.65 -29.99
CA ASP A 284 21.81 2.91 -29.66
C ASP A 284 22.68 2.61 -30.88
N SER A 285 22.22 2.93 -32.10
CA SER A 285 23.05 2.84 -33.30
C SER A 285 24.08 3.97 -33.28
N PRO A 286 25.39 3.70 -33.12
CA PRO A 286 26.41 4.73 -33.14
C PRO A 286 26.32 5.46 -34.48
N ILE A 287 26.14 6.78 -34.43
CA ILE A 287 26.11 7.66 -35.61
C ILE A 287 27.49 7.53 -36.28
N GLN A 288 27.66 6.54 -37.14
CA GLN A 288 28.76 6.50 -38.08
C GLN A 288 28.47 7.59 -39.10
N LEU A 289 29.10 8.75 -38.90
CA LEU A 289 29.25 9.81 -39.89
C LEU A 289 30.05 9.27 -41.08
N GLN A 290 29.45 8.39 -41.87
CA GLN A 290 29.91 8.16 -43.23
C GLN A 290 29.27 9.24 -44.12
N PRO A 291 30.06 9.94 -44.95
CA PRO A 291 29.51 10.86 -45.95
C PRO A 291 28.60 10.06 -46.88
N LYS A 292 27.30 10.19 -46.68
CA LYS A 292 26.29 9.49 -47.49
C LYS A 292 26.21 10.20 -48.84
N GLU A 293 26.63 9.51 -49.90
CA GLU A 293 26.27 9.91 -51.27
C GLU A 293 24.74 10.06 -51.34
N ILE A 294 24.31 11.19 -51.90
CA ILE A 294 22.91 11.58 -52.03
C ILE A 294 22.30 10.64 -53.07
N ASP A 295 21.70 9.56 -52.59
CA ASP A 295 20.84 8.69 -53.39
C ASP A 295 19.41 9.20 -53.24
N ASP A 296 18.83 9.69 -54.34
CA ASP A 296 17.50 10.32 -54.44
C ASP A 296 16.33 9.33 -54.25
N SER A 297 16.52 8.31 -53.42
CA SER A 297 15.45 7.41 -53.01
C SER A 297 14.40 8.18 -52.22
N PRO A 298 13.10 8.04 -52.52
CA PRO A 298 12.03 8.74 -51.81
C PRO A 298 12.13 8.40 -50.31
N CYS A 299 12.37 9.43 -49.49
CA CYS A 299 12.37 9.33 -48.05
C CYS A 299 10.98 8.86 -47.59
N ASP A 300 10.86 7.57 -47.30
CA ASP A 300 9.77 7.06 -46.48
C ASP A 300 9.86 7.77 -45.13
N SER A 301 8.95 8.73 -44.92
CA SER A 301 8.85 9.44 -43.67
C SER A 301 8.63 8.43 -42.53
N PRO A 302 9.32 8.59 -41.39
CA PRO A 302 9.18 7.66 -40.28
C PRO A 302 7.71 7.58 -39.89
N LYS A 303 7.16 6.36 -39.88
CA LYS A 303 5.76 6.11 -39.51
C LYS A 303 5.50 6.71 -38.13
N PRO A 304 4.36 7.41 -37.94
CA PRO A 304 4.05 8.05 -36.68
C PRO A 304 4.09 7.05 -35.52
N ILE A 305 4.79 7.45 -34.46
CA ILE A 305 5.35 6.59 -33.40
C ILE A 305 4.30 5.91 -32.50
N MET A 306 3.04 6.33 -32.54
CA MET A 306 1.92 5.60 -31.92
C MET A 306 0.61 6.28 -32.32
N SER A 307 -0.47 5.51 -32.48
CA SER A 307 -1.79 6.13 -32.64
C SER A 307 -2.23 6.73 -31.29
N THR A 308 -2.68 7.99 -31.33
CA THR A 308 -3.21 8.70 -30.15
C THR A 308 -4.35 7.94 -29.47
N THR A 309 -5.07 7.13 -30.25
CA THR A 309 -6.22 6.32 -29.82
C THR A 309 -5.91 5.42 -28.62
N MET A 310 -4.71 4.85 -28.54
CA MET A 310 -4.35 3.96 -27.43
C MET A 310 -4.24 4.71 -26.09
N LEU A 311 -3.67 5.92 -26.13
CA LEU A 311 -3.59 6.77 -24.95
C LEU A 311 -4.95 7.37 -24.59
N ASP A 312 -5.84 7.55 -25.56
CA ASP A 312 -7.24 7.95 -25.31
C ASP A 312 -8.00 6.86 -24.54
N ASP A 313 -7.79 5.60 -24.89
CA ASP A 313 -8.36 4.45 -24.17
C ASP A 313 -7.78 4.34 -22.76
N LEU A 314 -6.45 4.46 -22.60
CA LEU A 314 -5.79 4.48 -21.30
C LEU A 314 -6.32 5.63 -20.44
N GLU A 315 -6.41 6.84 -21.00
CA GLU A 315 -6.95 8.01 -20.30
C GLU A 315 -8.38 7.77 -19.82
N SER A 316 -9.23 7.19 -20.66
CA SER A 316 -10.63 6.91 -20.33
C SER A 316 -10.75 5.95 -19.14
N ASN A 317 -9.89 4.93 -19.08
CA ASN A 317 -9.85 3.97 -17.96
C ASN A 317 -9.32 4.61 -16.68
N VAL A 318 -8.26 5.40 -16.79
CA VAL A 318 -7.70 6.17 -15.68
C VAL A 318 -8.74 7.13 -15.10
N VAL A 319 -9.47 7.86 -15.96
CA VAL A 319 -10.56 8.75 -15.53
C VAL A 319 -11.68 7.97 -14.85
N LEU A 320 -12.05 6.79 -15.36
CA LEU A 320 -13.05 5.93 -14.75
C LEU A 320 -12.64 5.50 -13.33
N ASN A 321 -11.39 5.08 -13.15
CA ASN A 321 -10.84 4.70 -11.85
C ASN A 321 -10.82 5.89 -10.86
N MET A 322 -10.54 7.10 -11.34
CA MET A 322 -10.53 8.30 -10.50
C MET A 322 -11.90 8.71 -9.94
N ILE A 323 -13.01 8.24 -10.50
CA ILE A 323 -14.34 8.71 -10.08
C ILE A 323 -14.60 8.38 -8.60
N ASP A 324 -14.17 7.22 -8.10
CA ASP A 324 -14.31 6.88 -6.67
C ASP A 324 -13.50 7.84 -5.79
N VAL A 325 -12.24 8.09 -6.15
CA VAL A 325 -11.36 9.04 -5.43
C VAL A 325 -11.97 10.44 -5.42
N TYR A 326 -12.51 10.89 -6.54
CA TYR A 326 -13.15 12.19 -6.69
C TYR A 326 -14.42 12.33 -5.84
N LYS A 327 -15.28 11.31 -5.81
CA LYS A 327 -16.48 11.30 -4.97
C LYS A 327 -16.12 11.38 -3.49
N ARG A 328 -15.15 10.57 -3.04
CA ARG A 328 -14.67 10.60 -1.65
C ARG A 328 -14.01 11.93 -1.31
N TYR A 329 -13.31 12.55 -2.27
CA TYR A 329 -12.81 13.92 -2.13
C TYR A 329 -13.94 14.92 -1.89
N LYS A 330 -14.98 14.92 -2.74
CA LYS A 330 -16.18 15.76 -2.60
C LYS A 330 -16.82 15.57 -1.22
N ASP A 331 -17.05 14.33 -0.81
CA ASP A 331 -17.65 14.02 0.49
C ASP A 331 -16.77 14.44 1.67
N SER A 332 -15.44 14.32 1.54
CA SER A 332 -14.49 14.76 2.58
C SER A 332 -14.43 16.27 2.77
N ARG A 333 -14.96 17.06 1.82
CA ARG A 333 -15.08 18.52 1.92
C ARG A 333 -16.42 18.96 2.50
N ARG A 334 -17.42 18.06 2.53
CA ARG A 334 -18.73 18.32 3.12
C ARG A 334 -18.75 18.10 4.64
N ARG A 335 -17.87 17.24 5.14
CA ARG A 335 -17.60 17.02 6.56
C ARG A 335 -16.55 18.01 7.04
#